data_AF-A0A959EIC0-F1
#
_entry.id   AF-A0A959EIC0-F1
#
_cell.length_a   1.000
_cell.length_b   1.000
_cell.length_c   1.000
_cell.angle_alpha   90.00
_cell.angle_beta   90.00
_cell.angle_gamma   90.00
#
_symmetry.space_group_name_H-M   'P 1'
#
loop_
_entity.id
_entity.type
_entity.pdbx_description
1 polymer ?
#
loop_
_entity_poly.entity_id
_entity_poly.type
_entity_poly.pdbx_seq_one_letter_code
_entity_poly.pdbx_strand_id
1 'polypeptide(L)' 'MQEVDGYLHRNREILEFLMGNSSKEVFEKSLLTRTGFRWEFITGIYRNREGKIYHLVYEFAWMEFSDQRVLVVRKK' A
#
# COMPACT_ATOMS: atom_id res chain seq x y z
N MET A 1 -10.34 -0.08 21.57
CA MET A 1 -9.09 -0.59 20.96
C MET A 1 -9.41 -1.48 19.77
N GLN A 2 -10.15 -0.96 18.78
CA GLN A 2 -10.57 -1.67 17.56
C GLN A 2 -10.33 -0.84 16.29
N GLU A 3 -9.72 0.35 16.41
CA GLU A 3 -9.69 1.30 15.29
C GLU A 3 -8.51 1.04 14.34
N VAL A 4 -7.33 0.69 14.86
CA VAL A 4 -6.11 0.48 14.05
C VAL A 4 -6.25 -0.73 13.11
N ASP A 5 -6.70 -1.87 13.64
CA ASP A 5 -6.88 -3.10 12.86
C ASP A 5 -7.93 -2.93 11.77
N GLY A 6 -9.02 -2.20 12.05
CA GLY A 6 -10.05 -1.88 11.08
C GLY A 6 -9.51 -1.08 9.89
N TYR A 7 -8.66 -0.07 10.15
CA TYR A 7 -8.02 0.69 9.08
C TYR A 7 -7.00 -0.12 8.29
N LEU A 8 -6.23 -1.00 8.94
CA LEU A 8 -5.31 -1.91 8.25
C LEU A 8 -6.05 -2.89 7.34
N HIS A 9 -7.16 -3.49 7.82
CA HIS A 9 -7.98 -4.39 7.00
C HIS A 9 -8.62 -3.66 5.83
N ARG A 10 -9.14 -2.45 6.03
CA ARG A 10 -9.70 -1.65 4.94
C ARG A 10 -8.66 -1.28 3.89
N ASN A 11 -7.45 -0.89 4.31
CA ASN A 11 -6.34 -0.66 3.39
C ASN A 11 -6.02 -1.92 2.58
N ARG A 12 -6.00 -3.09 3.22
CA ARG A 12 -5.80 -4.38 2.56
C ARG A 12 -6.86 -4.65 1.50
N GLU A 13 -8.14 -4.49 1.83
CA GLU A 13 -9.26 -4.71 0.92
C GLU A 13 -9.22 -3.78 -0.30
N ILE A 14 -8.85 -2.50 -0.07
CA ILE A 14 -8.66 -1.53 -1.16
C ILE A 14 -7.59 -2.02 -2.13
N LEU A 15 -6.43 -2.45 -1.62
CA LEU A 15 -5.34 -2.94 -2.47
C LEU A 15 -5.71 -4.25 -3.15
N GLU A 16 -6.37 -5.17 -2.46
CA GLU A 16 -6.87 -6.43 -3.04
C GLU A 16 -7.79 -6.17 -4.24
N PHE A 17 -8.75 -5.27 -4.08
CA PHE A 17 -9.69 -4.90 -5.13
C PHE A 17 -9.00 -4.24 -6.33
N LEU A 18 -8.11 -3.28 -6.08
CA LEU A 18 -7.41 -2.54 -7.16
C LEU A 18 -6.38 -3.39 -7.89
N MET A 19 -5.67 -4.27 -7.18
CA MET A 19 -4.62 -5.12 -7.75
C MET A 19 -5.20 -6.29 -8.53
N GLY A 20 -6.36 -6.82 -8.13
CA GLY A 20 -6.91 -8.06 -8.69
C GLY A 20 -5.85 -9.17 -8.67
N ASN A 21 -5.64 -9.84 -9.81
CA ASN A 21 -4.64 -10.90 -9.94
C ASN A 21 -3.21 -10.39 -10.18
N SER A 22 -2.99 -9.08 -10.22
CA SER A 22 -1.67 -8.52 -10.45
C SER A 22 -0.76 -8.69 -9.23
N SER A 23 0.51 -8.95 -9.49
CA SER A 23 1.55 -8.97 -8.46
C SER A 23 2.21 -7.61 -8.25
N LYS A 24 2.02 -6.67 -9.20
CA LYS A 24 2.67 -5.38 -9.19
C LYS A 24 1.92 -4.39 -10.09
N GLU A 25 1.49 -3.26 -9.53
CA GLU A 25 0.81 -2.19 -10.28
C GLU A 25 1.30 -0.81 -9.81
N VAL A 26 1.11 0.19 -10.67
CA VAL A 26 1.36 1.60 -10.34
C VAL A 26 0.05 2.37 -10.39
N PHE A 27 -0.24 3.12 -9.33
CA PHE A 27 -1.44 3.94 -9.23
C PHE A 27 -1.08 5.40 -9.00
N GLU A 28 -1.97 6.31 -9.37
CA GLU A 28 -1.93 7.69 -8.89
C GLU A 28 -2.19 7.73 -7.38
N LYS A 29 -1.38 8.47 -6.60
CA LYS A 29 -1.57 8.63 -5.15
C LYS A 29 -2.95 9.20 -4.82
N SER A 30 -3.44 10.09 -5.68
CA SER A 30 -4.77 10.69 -5.59
C SER A 30 -5.89 9.65 -5.74
N LEU A 31 -5.71 8.62 -6.58
CA LEU A 31 -6.68 7.54 -6.74
C LEU A 31 -6.82 6.76 -5.44
N LEU A 32 -5.71 6.31 -4.85
CA LEU A 32 -5.71 5.60 -3.57
C LEU A 32 -6.27 6.47 -2.43
N THR A 33 -5.93 7.75 -2.39
CA THR A 33 -6.48 8.67 -1.39
C THR A 33 -8.01 8.78 -1.51
N ARG A 34 -8.55 8.80 -2.75
CA ARG A 34 -10.00 8.87 -3.00
C ARG A 34 -10.76 7.58 -2.63
N THR A 35 -10.11 6.42 -2.56
CA THR A 35 -10.74 5.19 -2.06
C THR A 35 -10.88 5.17 -0.53
N GLY A 36 -10.27 6.15 0.16
CA GLY A 36 -10.17 6.20 1.61
C GLY A 36 -8.99 5.42 2.17
N PHE A 37 -7.99 5.11 1.33
CA PHE A 37 -6.72 4.52 1.78
C PHE A 37 -6.03 5.45 2.77
N ARG A 38 -5.62 4.94 3.93
CA ARG A 38 -4.97 5.73 4.99
C ARG A 38 -3.50 5.38 5.10
N TRP A 39 -2.64 6.30 4.67
CA TRP A 39 -1.20 6.10 4.50
C TRP A 39 -0.45 5.80 5.80
N GLU A 40 -1.00 6.23 6.94
CA GLU A 40 -0.38 6.09 8.26
C GLU A 40 -0.56 4.68 8.84
N PHE A 41 -1.51 3.90 8.31
CA PHE A 41 -1.84 2.57 8.81
C PHE A 41 -1.08 1.51 8.04
N ILE A 42 0.07 1.13 8.61
CA ILE A 42 1.02 0.17 8.06
C ILE A 42 1.39 -0.87 9.13
N THR A 43 1.77 -2.07 8.69
CA THR A 43 2.25 -3.15 9.56
C THR A 43 3.78 -3.15 9.72
N GLY A 44 4.49 -2.35 8.91
CA GLY A 44 5.94 -2.23 9.00
C GLY A 44 6.55 -1.46 7.84
N ILE A 45 7.87 -1.31 7.90
CA ILE A 45 8.66 -0.62 6.87
C ILE A 45 9.81 -1.54 6.46
N TYR A 46 10.04 -1.65 5.15
CA TYR A 46 11.15 -2.38 4.56
C TYR A 46 11.98 -1.46 3.69
N ARG A 47 13.30 -1.41 3.90
CA ARG A 47 14.23 -0.70 3.04
C ARG A 47 15.00 -1.69 2.18
N ASN A 48 14.95 -1.51 0.87
CA ASN A 48 15.69 -2.38 -0.06
C ASN A 48 17.17 -1.98 -0.17
N ARG A 49 17.97 -2.77 -0.89
CA ARG A 49 19.41 -2.51 -1.09
C ARG A 49 19.72 -1.21 -1.84
N GLU A 50 18.78 -0.72 -2.65
CA GLU A 50 18.89 0.57 -3.36
C GLU A 50 18.47 1.75 -2.46
N GLY A 51 18.13 1.49 -1.20
CA GLY A 51 17.70 2.50 -0.24
C GLY A 51 16.23 2.92 -0.36
N LYS A 52 15.44 2.31 -1.25
CA LYS A 52 14.01 2.58 -1.43
C LYS A 52 13.20 2.06 -0.24
N ILE A 53 12.24 2.87 0.21
CA ILE A 53 11.41 2.57 1.38
C ILE A 53 10.06 2.02 0.91
N TYR A 54 9.71 0.85 1.43
CA TYR A 54 8.43 0.20 1.24
C TYR A 54 7.67 0.16 2.54
N HIS A 55 6.40 0.57 2.50
CA HIS A 55 5.47 0.50 3.61
C HIS A 55 4.62 -0.74 3.46
N LEU A 56 4.53 -1.55 4.51
CA LEU A 56 3.87 -2.85 4.49
C LEU A 56 2.42 -2.73 4.96
N VAL A 57 1.53 -3.45 4.29
CA VAL A 57 0.13 -3.67 4.72
C VAL A 57 -0.19 -5.13 4.40
N TYR A 58 -0.07 -6.01 5.40
CA TYR A 58 -0.23 -7.46 5.24
C TYR A 58 0.61 -8.05 4.09
N GLU A 59 -0.04 -8.67 3.09
CA GLU A 59 0.62 -9.24 1.92
C GLU A 59 1.02 -8.18 0.88
N PHE A 60 0.61 -6.93 1.07
CA PHE A 60 0.98 -5.83 0.19
C PHE A 60 2.13 -5.01 0.74
N ALA A 61 2.86 -4.36 -0.17
CA ALA A 61 3.76 -3.28 0.15
C ALA A 61 3.63 -2.17 -0.89
N TRP A 62 3.88 -0.93 -0.48
CA TRP A 62 3.83 0.21 -1.39
C TRP A 62 5.01 1.16 -1.22
N MET A 63 5.36 1.84 -2.30
CA MET A 63 6.44 2.82 -2.37
C MET A 63 5.98 4.01 -3.20
N GLU A 64 6.23 5.22 -2.71
CA GLU A 64 5.94 6.46 -3.44
C GLU A 64 7.07 6.82 -4.40
N PHE A 65 6.68 7.28 -5.58
CA PHE A 65 7.56 7.99 -6.51
C PHE A 65 7.48 9.50 -6.25
N SER A 66 8.46 10.26 -6.77
CA SER A 66 8.49 11.72 -6.64
C SER A 66 7.37 12.42 -7.42
N ASP A 67 6.76 11.75 -8.39
CA ASP A 67 5.75 12.29 -9.32
C ASP A 67 4.31 11.93 -8.92
N GLN A 68 4.05 11.76 -7.62
CA GLN A 68 2.72 11.43 -7.07
C GLN A 68 2.16 10.07 -7.51
N ARG A 69 2.99 9.19 -8.07
CA ARG A 69 2.62 7.79 -8.30
C ARG A 69 3.04 6.90 -7.15
N VAL A 70 2.35 5.78 -7.01
CA VAL A 70 2.61 4.78 -5.98
C VAL A 70 2.76 3.42 -6.64
N LEU A 71 3.89 2.78 -6.42
CA LEU A 71 4.07 1.37 -6.73
C LEU A 71 3.46 0.53 -5.63
N VAL A 72 2.56 -0.40 -5.98
CA VAL A 72 2.05 -1.43 -5.07
C VAL A 72 2.54 -2.79 -5.54
N VAL A 73 3.04 -3.60 -4.61
CA VAL A 73 3.49 -4.98 -4.84
C VAL A 73 2.73 -5.92 -3.92
N ARG A 74 2.34 -7.08 -4.44
CA ARG A 74 1.81 -8.20 -3.67
C ARG A 74 2.96 -9.19 -3.41
N LYS A 75 3.25 -9.45 -2.14
CA LYS A 75 4.15 -10.54 -1.74
C LYS A 75 3.50 -11.87 -2.13
N LYS A 76 4.25 -12.72 -2.81
CA LYS A 76 3.88 -14.13 -3.01
C LYS A 76 4.19 -14.93 -1.75
#